data_AF-A0A384DBB5-F1
#
_entry.id   AF-A0A384DBB5-F1
#
_cell.length_a   1.000
_cell.length_b   1.000
_cell.length_c   1.000
_cell.angle_alpha   90.00
_cell.angle_beta   90.00
_cell.angle_gamma   90.00
#
_symmetry.space_group_name_H-M   'P 1'
#
loop_
_entity.id
_entity.type
_entity.pdbx_description
1 polymer ?
#
loop_
_entity_poly.entity_id
_entity_poly.type
_entity_poly.pdbx_seq_one_letter_code
_entity_poly.pdbx_strand_id
1 'polypeptide(L)'
;MEIERLSEQLEEREKETQQLMSQPERAREKEVALLRRSVAEKERARAASDILCRSLADETHQLRRTLAATAHMCQHLAKCLDERQRAQGDVGEKSPEPERTGGAASVQAVIEKLREENRLLRQKVTHVEDLNAKWQRYDASRDEYVRGLHAQLQGLQAPSEPERPSCPELMRKEISRLNRQLEEKIRACADVRRELVAVRGARDTALERVQMLEQQILAYKDDFTSERADRERAQSRIQELEEEVASLRQQASRTQDHREPGSCRIHTGNRTSKYLETDALELVAPSGRRAGTRSQGLDSPAEGRCPGATRRGQGDLQCPHCLRCFGDEQGEELFRHVAECCQ
;
A
#
# COMPACT_ATOMS: atom_id res chain seq x y z
N MET A 1 -39.52 -5.53 40.17
CA MET A 1 -39.65 -6.53 39.09
C MET A 1 -39.23 -5.99 37.72
N GLU A 2 -39.91 -5.00 37.13
CA GLU A 2 -39.57 -4.58 35.76
C GLU A 2 -38.28 -3.74 35.67
N ILE A 3 -38.02 -2.89 36.66
CA ILE A 3 -36.76 -2.14 36.77
C ILE A 3 -35.57 -3.07 36.96
N GLU A 4 -35.69 -4.08 37.84
CA GLU A 4 -34.63 -5.09 38.07
C GLU A 4 -34.32 -5.87 36.80
N ARG A 5 -35.35 -6.28 36.05
CA ARG A 5 -35.18 -6.96 34.76
C ARG A 5 -34.44 -6.09 33.73
N LEU A 6 -34.77 -4.80 33.68
CA LEU A 6 -34.11 -3.86 32.77
C LEU A 6 -32.66 -3.57 33.21
N SER A 7 -32.39 -3.52 34.51
CA SER A 7 -31.02 -3.40 35.06
C SER A 7 -30.16 -4.61 34.70
N GLU A 8 -30.69 -5.83 34.84
CA GLU A 8 -29.99 -7.05 34.44
C GLU A 8 -29.69 -7.08 32.93
N GLN A 9 -30.64 -6.66 32.10
CA GLN A 9 -30.44 -6.58 30.65
C GLN A 9 -29.39 -5.54 30.26
N LEU A 10 -29.31 -4.41 30.95
CA LEU A 10 -28.28 -3.40 30.72
C LEU A 10 -26.90 -3.91 31.12
N GLU A 11 -26.78 -4.57 32.28
CA GLU A 11 -25.52 -5.18 32.70
C GLU A 11 -25.03 -6.26 31.72
N GLU A 12 -25.94 -7.08 31.19
CA GLU A 12 -25.59 -8.10 30.21
C GLU A 12 -25.07 -7.48 28.91
N ARG A 13 -25.72 -6.40 28.44
CA ARG A 13 -25.27 -5.64 27.26
C ARG A 13 -23.95 -4.90 27.49
N GLU A 14 -23.72 -4.38 28.69
CA GLU A 14 -22.45 -3.75 29.06
C GLU A 14 -21.30 -4.78 29.09
N LYS A 15 -21.56 -5.99 29.61
CA LYS A 15 -20.60 -7.11 29.59
C LYS A 15 -20.30 -7.58 28.16
N GLU A 16 -21.32 -7.70 27.31
CA GLU A 16 -21.14 -8.05 25.90
C GLU A 16 -20.34 -6.99 25.13
N THR A 17 -20.64 -5.71 25.32
CA THR A 17 -19.90 -4.61 24.68
C THR A 17 -18.45 -4.57 25.15
N GLN A 18 -18.16 -4.75 26.45
CA GLN A 18 -16.79 -4.86 26.94
C GLN A 18 -16.06 -6.09 26.37
N GLN A 19 -16.74 -7.23 26.20
CA GLN A 19 -16.15 -8.41 25.55
C GLN A 19 -15.83 -8.15 24.07
N LEU A 20 -16.72 -7.50 23.33
CA LEU A 20 -16.50 -7.14 21.93
C LEU A 20 -15.37 -6.13 21.77
N MET A 21 -15.24 -5.18 22.70
CA MET A 21 -14.15 -4.20 22.70
C MET A 21 -12.80 -4.83 23.03
N SER A 22 -12.76 -5.84 23.91
CA SER A 22 -11.51 -6.53 24.30
C SER A 22 -11.08 -7.65 23.34
N GLN A 23 -11.96 -8.14 22.46
CA GLN A 23 -11.62 -9.17 21.47
C GLN A 23 -10.51 -8.74 20.48
N PRO A 24 -10.56 -7.54 19.85
CA PRO A 24 -9.50 -7.05 18.98
C PRO A 24 -8.15 -6.93 19.68
N GLU A 25 -8.14 -6.49 20.93
CA GLU A 25 -6.91 -6.36 21.73
C GLU A 25 -6.29 -7.73 22.01
N ARG A 26 -7.09 -8.69 22.48
CA ARG A 26 -6.65 -10.08 22.68
C ARG A 26 -6.14 -10.73 21.40
N ALA A 27 -6.72 -10.42 20.25
CA ALA A 27 -6.26 -10.91 18.95
C ALA A 27 -4.89 -10.31 18.58
N ARG A 28 -4.72 -8.99 18.75
CA ARG A 28 -3.44 -8.30 18.53
C ARG A 28 -2.35 -8.80 19.48
N GLU A 29 -2.66 -9.03 20.74
CA GLU A 29 -1.71 -9.58 21.72
C GLU A 29 -1.22 -10.97 21.32
N LYS A 30 -2.11 -11.84 20.85
CA LYS A 30 -1.75 -13.17 20.33
C LYS A 30 -0.86 -13.07 19.09
N GLU A 31 -1.17 -12.16 18.17
CA GLU A 31 -0.35 -11.92 16.98
C GLU A 31 1.05 -11.40 17.36
N VAL A 32 1.14 -10.43 18.28
CA VAL A 32 2.41 -9.92 18.79
C VAL A 32 3.22 -11.02 19.48
N ALA A 33 2.59 -11.90 20.25
CA ALA A 33 3.26 -13.03 20.88
C ALA A 33 3.82 -14.04 19.85
N LEU A 34 3.07 -14.32 18.78
CA LEU A 34 3.53 -15.15 17.66
C LEU A 34 4.69 -14.51 16.90
N LEU A 35 4.59 -13.21 16.60
CA LEU A 35 5.66 -12.46 15.94
C LEU A 35 6.94 -12.44 16.78
N ARG A 36 6.83 -12.20 18.09
CA ARG A 36 7.98 -12.26 19.02
C ARG A 36 8.64 -13.64 19.03
N ARG A 37 7.85 -14.71 19.04
CA ARG A 37 8.38 -16.08 18.96
C ARG A 37 9.10 -16.33 17.62
N SER A 38 8.49 -15.93 16.50
CA SER A 38 9.08 -16.08 15.18
C SER A 38 10.39 -15.30 15.04
N VAL A 39 10.45 -14.08 15.58
CA VAL A 39 11.68 -13.27 15.60
C VAL A 39 12.77 -13.96 16.42
N ALA A 40 12.45 -14.43 17.63
CA ALA A 40 13.41 -15.14 18.47
C ALA A 40 13.94 -16.42 17.81
N GLU A 41 13.09 -17.17 17.09
CA GLU A 41 13.51 -18.35 16.32
C GLU A 41 14.44 -17.99 15.16
N LYS A 42 14.12 -16.92 14.41
CA LYS A 42 14.99 -16.42 13.33
C LYS A 42 16.34 -15.93 13.85
N GLU A 43 16.36 -15.27 15.00
CA GLU A 43 17.60 -14.84 15.66
C GLU A 43 18.46 -16.03 16.08
N ARG A 44 17.86 -17.06 16.67
CA ARG A 44 18.58 -18.31 16.99
C ARG A 44 19.14 -19.00 15.75
N ALA A 45 18.36 -19.09 14.68
CA ALA A 45 18.80 -19.69 13.43
C ALA A 45 19.97 -18.91 12.80
N ARG A 46 19.91 -17.56 12.83
CA ARG A 46 21.02 -16.70 12.39
C ARG A 46 22.27 -16.91 13.21
N ALA A 47 22.16 -16.93 14.55
CA ALA A 47 23.29 -17.17 15.43
C ALA A 47 23.95 -18.54 15.18
N ALA A 48 23.15 -19.59 14.97
CA ALA A 48 23.67 -20.92 14.63
C ALA A 48 24.38 -20.91 13.26
N SER A 49 23.80 -20.24 12.26
CA SER A 49 24.42 -20.08 10.94
C SER A 49 25.75 -19.33 11.02
N ASP A 50 25.83 -18.26 11.81
CA ASP A 50 27.05 -17.47 11.97
C ASP A 50 28.18 -18.29 12.60
N ILE A 51 27.86 -19.14 13.59
CA ILE A 51 28.83 -20.06 14.20
C ILE A 51 29.35 -21.07 13.17
N LEU A 52 28.46 -21.67 12.36
CA LEU A 52 28.85 -22.62 11.32
C LEU A 52 29.72 -21.95 10.25
N CYS A 53 29.36 -20.75 9.79
CA CYS A 53 30.15 -19.98 8.84
C CYS A 53 31.56 -19.68 9.37
N ARG A 54 31.68 -19.32 10.65
CA ARG A 54 32.99 -19.10 11.29
C ARG A 54 33.80 -20.39 11.37
N SER A 55 33.20 -21.49 11.82
CA SER A 55 33.88 -22.80 11.92
C SER A 55 34.40 -23.27 10.55
N LEU A 56 33.57 -23.16 9.51
CA LEU A 56 33.96 -23.52 8.14
C LEU A 56 35.10 -22.63 7.61
N ALA A 57 35.08 -21.34 7.94
CA ALA A 57 36.16 -20.43 7.58
C ALA A 57 37.46 -20.82 8.30
N ASP A 58 37.40 -21.13 9.59
CA ASP A 58 38.55 -21.55 10.39
C ASP A 58 39.16 -22.87 9.89
N GLU A 59 38.32 -23.87 9.59
CA GLU A 59 38.74 -25.13 8.98
C GLU A 59 39.39 -24.91 7.61
N THR A 60 38.81 -24.04 6.78
CA THR A 60 39.39 -23.68 5.47
C THR A 60 40.77 -23.03 5.65
N HIS A 61 40.92 -22.13 6.63
CA HIS A 61 42.21 -21.51 6.94
C HIS A 61 43.23 -22.53 7.45
N GLN A 62 42.81 -23.47 8.30
CA GLN A 62 43.67 -24.54 8.80
C GLN A 62 44.13 -25.48 7.68
N LEU A 63 43.22 -25.87 6.78
CA LEU A 63 43.54 -26.69 5.61
C LEU A 63 44.54 -25.98 4.69
N ARG A 64 44.34 -24.68 4.43
CA ARG A 64 45.29 -23.87 3.64
C ARG A 64 46.66 -23.81 4.29
N ARG A 65 46.73 -23.61 5.62
CA ARG A 65 48.01 -23.61 6.36
C ARG A 65 48.71 -24.97 6.28
N THR A 66 47.96 -26.05 6.43
CA THR A 66 48.48 -27.42 6.35
C THR A 66 49.00 -27.71 4.94
N LEU A 67 48.23 -27.36 3.91
CA LEU A 67 48.62 -27.53 2.51
C LEU A 67 49.90 -26.74 2.18
N ALA A 68 50.00 -25.50 2.67
CA ALA A 68 51.20 -24.69 2.51
C ALA A 68 52.42 -25.33 3.19
N ALA A 69 52.27 -25.83 4.42
CA ALA A 69 53.35 -26.52 5.13
C ALA A 69 53.79 -27.80 4.38
N THR A 70 52.85 -28.61 3.89
CA THR A 70 53.17 -29.80 3.10
C THR A 70 53.82 -29.44 1.77
N ALA A 71 53.39 -28.37 1.12
CA ALA A 71 54.00 -27.88 -0.12
C ALA A 71 55.46 -27.44 0.12
N HIS A 72 55.73 -26.74 1.23
CA HIS A 72 57.11 -26.39 1.61
C HIS A 72 57.98 -27.62 1.90
N MET A 73 57.44 -28.64 2.57
CA MET A 73 58.15 -29.90 2.77
C MET A 73 58.49 -30.59 1.44
N CYS A 74 57.52 -30.69 0.52
CA CYS A 74 57.75 -31.27 -0.81
C CYS A 74 58.80 -30.47 -1.60
N GLN A 75 58.76 -29.14 -1.55
CA GLN A 75 59.78 -28.27 -2.17
C GLN A 75 61.16 -28.50 -1.55
N HIS A 76 61.26 -28.66 -0.24
CA HIS A 76 62.52 -28.94 0.44
C HIS A 76 63.08 -30.31 0.01
N LEU A 77 62.26 -31.35 0.00
CA LEU A 77 62.66 -32.68 -0.45
C LEU A 77 63.11 -32.68 -1.91
N ALA A 78 62.41 -31.95 -2.79
CA ALA A 78 62.81 -31.79 -4.19
C ALA A 78 64.20 -31.15 -4.31
N LYS A 79 64.46 -30.06 -3.56
CA LYS A 79 65.79 -29.43 -3.52
C LYS A 79 66.89 -30.38 -3.04
N CYS A 80 66.65 -31.14 -1.95
CA CYS A 80 67.63 -32.11 -1.45
C CYS A 80 67.92 -33.22 -2.48
N LEU A 81 66.90 -33.65 -3.24
CA LEU A 81 67.07 -34.64 -4.30
C LEU A 81 67.86 -34.07 -5.49
N ASP A 82 67.59 -32.83 -5.90
CA ASP A 82 68.35 -32.14 -6.96
C ASP A 82 69.83 -31.95 -6.58
N GLU A 83 70.10 -31.56 -5.34
CA GLU A 83 71.47 -31.42 -4.79
C GLU A 83 72.20 -32.76 -4.75
N ARG A 84 71.51 -33.83 -4.34
CA ARG A 84 72.07 -35.19 -4.32
C ARG A 84 72.37 -35.71 -5.73
N GLN A 85 71.49 -35.48 -6.70
CA GLN A 85 71.72 -35.88 -8.10
C GLN A 85 72.90 -35.12 -8.72
N ARG A 86 73.04 -33.82 -8.42
CA ARG A 86 74.20 -33.02 -8.84
C ARG A 86 75.52 -33.51 -8.24
N ALA A 87 75.50 -33.97 -6.98
CA ALA A 87 76.67 -34.55 -6.32
C ALA A 87 77.02 -35.96 -6.83
N GLN A 88 76.02 -36.73 -7.29
CA GLN A 88 76.22 -38.10 -7.77
C GLN A 88 76.59 -38.18 -9.27
N GLY A 89 76.29 -37.13 -10.05
CA GLY A 89 76.70 -37.00 -11.46
C GLY A 89 78.21 -36.81 -11.70
N ASP A 90 79.02 -36.67 -10.65
CA ASP A 90 80.48 -36.47 -10.73
C ASP A 90 81.30 -37.75 -10.43
N VAL A 91 80.64 -38.86 -10.08
CA VAL A 91 81.32 -40.14 -9.82
C VAL A 91 80.69 -41.24 -10.66
N GLY A 92 81.24 -41.44 -11.86
CA GLY A 92 80.89 -42.54 -12.74
C GLY A 92 81.15 -43.89 -12.09
N GLU A 93 80.07 -44.65 -11.86
CA GLU A 93 80.12 -46.04 -11.41
C GLU A 93 80.83 -46.91 -12.47
N LYS A 94 81.99 -47.47 -12.11
CA LYS A 94 82.51 -48.70 -12.71
C LYS A 94 82.40 -49.80 -11.68
N SER A 95 81.49 -50.74 -11.91
CA SER A 95 81.50 -52.05 -11.26
C SER A 95 81.86 -53.10 -12.31
N PRO A 96 82.96 -53.86 -12.17
CA PRO A 96 83.16 -55.07 -12.94
C PRO A 96 82.55 -56.25 -12.18
N GLU A 97 81.61 -56.93 -12.83
CA GLU A 97 81.24 -58.31 -12.48
C GLU A 97 82.47 -59.23 -12.62
N PRO A 98 82.65 -60.25 -11.76
CA PRO A 98 83.56 -61.34 -12.04
C PRO A 98 82.83 -62.58 -12.57
N GLU A 99 83.45 -63.13 -13.60
CA GLU A 99 83.07 -64.30 -14.37
C GLU A 99 83.11 -65.62 -13.57
N ARG A 100 82.38 -66.58 -14.13
CA ARG A 100 82.04 -67.90 -13.60
C ARG A 100 83.21 -68.88 -13.70
N THR A 101 83.63 -69.43 -12.56
CA THR A 101 84.26 -70.76 -12.46
C THR A 101 83.82 -71.46 -11.18
N GLY A 102 82.77 -72.28 -11.28
CA GLY A 102 82.20 -73.02 -10.15
C GLY A 102 80.87 -73.69 -10.47
N GLY A 103 80.73 -74.34 -11.63
CA GLY A 103 79.45 -74.72 -12.21
C GLY A 103 78.52 -75.54 -11.31
N ALA A 104 79.01 -76.54 -10.59
CA ALA A 104 78.13 -77.41 -9.78
C ALA A 104 77.70 -76.78 -8.44
N ALA A 105 78.61 -76.13 -7.72
CA ALA A 105 78.29 -75.44 -6.46
C ALA A 105 77.47 -74.15 -6.72
N SER A 106 77.75 -73.46 -7.82
CA SER A 106 76.97 -72.29 -8.28
C SER A 106 75.56 -72.69 -8.69
N VAL A 107 75.40 -73.78 -9.45
CA VAL A 107 74.06 -74.28 -9.83
C VAL A 107 73.28 -74.76 -8.62
N GLN A 108 73.92 -75.45 -7.66
CA GLN A 108 73.26 -75.87 -6.42
C GLN A 108 72.80 -74.68 -5.57
N ALA A 109 73.63 -73.64 -5.42
CA ALA A 109 73.26 -72.40 -4.74
C ALA A 109 72.10 -71.67 -5.43
N VAL A 110 72.06 -71.69 -6.78
CA VAL A 110 70.94 -71.15 -7.56
C VAL A 110 69.67 -71.97 -7.33
N ILE A 111 69.75 -73.31 -7.26
CA ILE A 111 68.59 -74.17 -6.98
C ILE A 111 68.03 -73.90 -5.58
N GLU A 112 68.88 -73.74 -4.57
CA GLU A 112 68.46 -73.41 -3.20
C GLU A 112 67.81 -72.04 -3.13
N LYS A 113 68.38 -71.04 -3.81
CA LYS A 113 67.80 -69.70 -3.92
C LYS A 113 66.43 -69.74 -4.59
N LEU A 114 66.29 -70.46 -5.71
CA LEU A 114 65.01 -70.65 -6.41
C LEU A 114 63.98 -71.38 -5.54
N ARG A 115 64.40 -72.34 -4.71
CA ARG A 115 63.50 -73.03 -3.76
C ARG A 115 62.97 -72.08 -2.69
N GLU A 116 63.82 -71.25 -2.11
CA GLU A 116 63.39 -70.25 -1.13
C GLU A 116 62.53 -69.15 -1.77
N GLU A 117 62.88 -68.70 -2.98
CA GLU A 117 62.04 -67.78 -3.75
C GLU A 117 60.67 -68.41 -4.08
N ASN A 118 60.62 -69.69 -4.47
CA ASN A 118 59.36 -70.39 -4.72
C ASN A 118 58.52 -70.52 -3.43
N ARG A 119 59.15 -70.76 -2.29
CA ARG A 119 58.49 -70.76 -0.98
C ARG A 119 57.94 -69.37 -0.64
N LEU A 120 58.72 -68.31 -0.81
CA LEU A 120 58.29 -66.93 -0.58
C LEU A 120 57.14 -66.53 -1.52
N LEU A 121 57.19 -66.94 -2.79
CA LEU A 121 56.10 -66.71 -3.73
C LEU A 121 54.82 -67.42 -3.31
N ARG A 122 54.90 -68.66 -2.82
CA ARG A 122 53.73 -69.38 -2.27
C ARG A 122 53.15 -68.67 -1.04
N GLN A 123 54.00 -68.15 -0.16
CA GLN A 123 53.56 -67.34 0.99
C GLN A 123 52.88 -66.03 0.54
N LYS A 124 53.41 -65.36 -0.49
CA LYS A 124 52.78 -64.16 -1.06
C LYS A 124 51.44 -64.47 -1.73
N VAL A 125 51.33 -65.59 -2.45
CA VAL A 125 50.08 -66.03 -3.09
C VAL A 125 49.01 -66.28 -2.03
N THR A 126 49.32 -67.07 -1.00
CA THR A 126 48.39 -67.32 0.10
C THR A 126 47.96 -66.03 0.82
N HIS A 127 48.90 -65.10 1.04
CA HIS A 127 48.56 -63.79 1.61
C HIS A 127 47.60 -62.97 0.74
N VAL A 128 47.80 -62.96 -0.59
CA VAL A 128 46.91 -62.27 -1.52
C VAL A 128 45.55 -62.97 -1.60
N GLU A 129 45.52 -64.29 -1.57
CA GLU A 129 44.27 -65.08 -1.51
C GLU A 129 43.47 -64.73 -0.24
N ASP A 130 44.13 -64.62 0.91
CA ASP A 130 43.50 -64.21 2.16
C ASP A 130 42.94 -62.78 2.10
N LEU A 131 43.69 -61.85 1.51
CA LEU A 131 43.22 -60.48 1.30
C LEU A 131 42.03 -60.43 0.34
N ASN A 132 42.07 -61.23 -0.73
CA ASN A 132 40.97 -61.34 -1.69
C ASN A 132 39.72 -61.91 -1.01
N ALA A 133 39.85 -62.97 -0.20
CA ALA A 133 38.74 -63.53 0.57
C ALA A 133 38.16 -62.54 1.60
N LYS A 134 38.97 -61.63 2.15
CA LYS A 134 38.47 -60.53 3.01
C LYS A 134 37.74 -59.47 2.19
N TRP A 135 38.29 -59.08 1.04
CA TRP A 135 37.68 -58.10 0.15
C TRP A 135 36.33 -58.60 -0.39
N GLN A 136 36.24 -59.85 -0.83
CA GLN A 136 34.98 -60.47 -1.28
C GLN A 136 33.91 -60.46 -0.18
N ARG A 137 34.27 -60.73 1.07
CA ARG A 137 33.34 -60.64 2.20
C ARG A 137 32.85 -59.22 2.45
N TYR A 138 33.74 -58.23 2.35
CA TYR A 138 33.36 -56.83 2.46
C TYR A 138 32.45 -56.40 1.31
N ASP A 139 32.77 -56.78 0.07
CA ASP A 139 32.00 -56.46 -1.12
C ASP A 139 30.58 -57.06 -1.04
N ALA A 140 30.47 -58.33 -0.64
CA ALA A 140 29.19 -58.98 -0.39
C ALA A 140 28.36 -58.29 0.70
N SER A 141 28.99 -57.94 1.83
CA SER A 141 28.31 -57.22 2.92
C SER A 141 27.88 -55.81 2.52
N ARG A 142 28.72 -55.09 1.76
CA ARG A 142 28.36 -53.78 1.19
C ARG A 142 27.15 -53.91 0.28
N ASP A 143 27.14 -54.91 -0.59
CA ASP A 143 26.02 -55.12 -1.51
C ASP A 143 24.73 -55.50 -0.78
N GLU A 144 24.81 -56.29 0.29
CA GLU A 144 23.66 -56.55 1.18
C GLU A 144 23.16 -55.27 1.84
N TYR A 145 24.06 -54.43 2.36
CA TYR A 145 23.68 -53.14 2.95
C TYR A 145 23.02 -52.21 1.93
N VAL A 146 23.59 -52.10 0.74
CA VAL A 146 23.02 -51.31 -0.37
C VAL A 146 21.67 -51.86 -0.77
N ARG A 147 21.50 -53.19 -0.91
CA ARG A 147 20.19 -53.81 -1.17
C ARG A 147 19.19 -53.49 -0.05
N GLY A 148 19.62 -53.51 1.21
CA GLY A 148 18.80 -53.12 2.35
C GLY A 148 18.33 -51.67 2.28
N LEU A 149 19.21 -50.73 1.94
CA LEU A 149 18.84 -49.32 1.73
C LEU A 149 17.86 -49.15 0.56
N HIS A 150 18.08 -49.85 -0.56
CA HIS A 150 17.15 -49.81 -1.69
C HIS A 150 15.78 -50.36 -1.30
N ALA A 151 15.71 -51.45 -0.53
CA ALA A 151 14.45 -51.99 -0.02
C ALA A 151 13.75 -51.04 0.95
N GLN A 152 14.49 -50.33 1.81
CA GLN A 152 13.92 -49.32 2.70
C GLN A 152 13.38 -48.11 1.93
N LEU A 153 14.14 -47.60 0.94
CA LEU A 153 13.70 -46.52 0.07
C LEU A 153 12.50 -46.93 -0.78
N GLN A 154 12.49 -48.15 -1.30
CA GLN A 154 11.34 -48.71 -2.02
C GLN A 154 10.15 -48.96 -1.09
N GLY A 155 10.34 -49.33 0.17
CA GLY A 155 9.26 -49.41 1.16
C GLY A 155 8.64 -48.04 1.47
N LEU A 156 9.45 -46.98 1.41
CA LEU A 156 8.99 -45.59 1.54
C LEU A 156 8.38 -45.02 0.23
N GLN A 157 8.80 -45.54 -0.92
CA GLN A 157 8.34 -45.14 -2.27
C GLN A 157 7.33 -46.10 -2.89
N ALA A 158 6.98 -47.19 -2.22
CA ALA A 158 6.06 -48.19 -2.74
C ALA A 158 4.78 -47.45 -3.14
N PRO A 159 4.24 -47.69 -4.36
CA PRO A 159 3.01 -47.07 -4.80
C PRO A 159 1.95 -47.38 -3.76
N SER A 160 1.57 -46.37 -2.98
CA SER A 160 0.43 -46.43 -2.09
C SER A 160 -0.75 -46.96 -2.90
N GLU A 161 -1.34 -48.05 -2.45
CA GLU A 161 -2.56 -48.59 -3.06
C GLU A 161 -3.60 -47.48 -3.25
N PRO A 162 -4.42 -47.53 -4.32
CA PRO A 162 -5.19 -46.37 -4.79
C PRO A 162 -6.31 -45.88 -3.85
N GLU A 163 -6.48 -46.45 -2.66
CA GLU A 163 -7.72 -46.30 -1.87
C GLU A 163 -7.58 -45.53 -0.55
N ARG A 164 -6.37 -45.22 -0.08
CA ARG A 164 -6.17 -44.37 1.12
C ARG A 164 -5.27 -43.18 0.80
N PRO A 165 -5.77 -41.94 0.96
CA PRO A 165 -4.93 -40.75 0.81
C PRO A 165 -3.74 -40.86 1.76
N SER A 166 -2.53 -40.89 1.19
CA SER A 166 -1.32 -40.93 1.99
C SER A 166 -1.24 -39.66 2.87
N CYS A 167 -0.66 -39.74 4.07
CA CYS A 167 -0.50 -38.58 4.97
C CYS A 167 0.05 -37.31 4.25
N PRO A 168 1.01 -37.44 3.31
CA PRO A 168 1.45 -36.31 2.48
C PRO A 168 0.37 -35.71 1.55
N GLU A 169 -0.56 -36.53 1.04
CA GLU A 169 -1.69 -36.03 0.23
C GLU A 169 -2.71 -35.25 1.05
N LEU A 170 -2.98 -35.69 2.28
CA LEU A 170 -3.85 -34.95 3.20
C LEU A 170 -3.23 -33.60 3.55
N MET A 171 -1.93 -33.55 3.82
CA MET A 171 -1.21 -32.29 4.03
C MET A 171 -1.26 -31.39 2.79
N ARG A 172 -1.06 -31.94 1.59
CA ARG A 172 -1.17 -31.17 0.33
C ARG A 172 -2.58 -30.59 0.14
N LYS A 173 -3.63 -31.37 0.40
CA LYS A 173 -5.02 -30.90 0.33
C LYS A 173 -5.29 -29.79 1.34
N GLU A 174 -4.77 -29.92 2.55
CA GLU A 174 -4.92 -28.90 3.59
C GLU A 174 -4.16 -27.62 3.25
N ILE A 175 -2.94 -27.71 2.71
CA ILE A 175 -2.19 -26.55 2.22
C ILE A 175 -2.99 -25.83 1.12
N SER A 176 -3.55 -26.57 0.15
CA SER A 176 -4.39 -25.97 -0.90
C SER A 176 -5.65 -25.30 -0.33
N ARG A 177 -6.28 -25.91 0.68
CA ARG A 177 -7.45 -25.34 1.37
C ARG A 177 -7.09 -24.02 2.06
N LEU A 178 -5.99 -24.01 2.82
CA LEU A 178 -5.51 -22.83 3.54
C LEU A 178 -5.07 -21.72 2.57
N ASN A 179 -4.40 -22.07 1.47
CA ASN A 179 -4.01 -21.10 0.45
C ASN A 179 -5.22 -20.44 -0.18
N ARG A 180 -6.26 -21.21 -0.54
CA ARG A 180 -7.51 -20.64 -1.06
C ARG A 180 -8.16 -19.69 -0.04
N GLN A 181 -8.21 -20.07 1.23
CA GLN A 181 -8.76 -19.22 2.29
C GLN A 181 -7.94 -17.93 2.47
N LEU A 182 -6.62 -18.01 2.39
CA LEU A 182 -5.73 -16.86 2.47
C LEU A 182 -5.97 -15.92 1.29
N GLU A 183 -6.07 -16.44 0.06
CA GLU A 183 -6.38 -15.65 -1.14
C GLU A 183 -7.75 -14.98 -1.04
N GLU A 184 -8.76 -15.67 -0.51
CA GLU A 184 -10.08 -15.08 -0.23
C GLU A 184 -10.00 -13.94 0.79
N LYS A 185 -9.25 -14.12 1.88
CA LYS A 185 -9.06 -13.06 2.88
C LYS A 185 -8.27 -11.88 2.32
N ILE A 186 -7.23 -12.13 1.52
CA ILE A 186 -6.48 -11.06 0.84
C ILE A 186 -7.40 -10.27 -0.09
N ARG A 187 -8.24 -10.95 -0.88
CA ARG A 187 -9.23 -10.29 -1.76
C ARG A 187 -10.21 -9.45 -0.94
N ALA A 188 -10.82 -10.00 0.11
CA ALA A 188 -11.73 -9.26 0.98
C ALA A 188 -11.06 -8.03 1.63
N CYS A 189 -9.80 -8.17 2.08
CA CYS A 189 -9.04 -7.03 2.60
C CYS A 189 -8.75 -5.97 1.52
N ALA A 190 -8.51 -6.38 0.28
CA ALA A 190 -8.33 -5.45 -0.83
C ALA A 190 -9.62 -4.70 -1.16
N ASP A 191 -10.78 -5.37 -1.08
CA ASP A 191 -12.10 -4.76 -1.29
C ASP A 191 -12.39 -3.69 -0.23
N VAL A 192 -12.25 -4.05 1.05
CA VAL A 192 -12.43 -3.10 2.16
C VAL A 192 -11.47 -1.91 2.06
N ARG A 193 -10.23 -2.13 1.63
CA ARG A 193 -9.27 -1.02 1.41
C ARG A 193 -9.73 -0.08 0.29
N ARG A 194 -10.28 -0.62 -0.81
CA ARG A 194 -10.83 0.20 -1.90
C ARG A 194 -12.03 1.02 -1.43
N GLU A 195 -12.95 0.40 -0.68
CA GLU A 195 -14.09 1.09 -0.08
C GLU A 195 -13.65 2.21 0.87
N LEU A 196 -12.66 1.95 1.72
CA LEU A 196 -12.12 2.96 2.63
C LEU A 196 -11.53 4.17 1.88
N VAL A 197 -10.82 3.93 0.78
CA VAL A 197 -10.29 5.01 -0.07
C VAL A 197 -11.43 5.80 -0.70
N ALA A 198 -12.48 5.13 -1.19
CA ALA A 198 -13.64 5.80 -1.76
C ALA A 198 -14.39 6.66 -0.72
N VAL A 199 -14.60 6.13 0.49
CA VAL A 199 -15.24 6.86 1.59
C VAL A 199 -14.41 8.07 2.01
N ARG A 200 -13.08 7.93 2.08
CA ARG A 200 -12.19 9.06 2.38
C ARG A 200 -12.27 10.13 1.30
N GLY A 201 -12.23 9.74 0.02
CA GLY A 201 -12.41 10.67 -1.09
C GLY A 201 -13.75 11.41 -1.02
N ALA A 202 -14.84 10.69 -0.77
CA ALA A 202 -16.17 11.30 -0.62
C ALA A 202 -16.24 12.27 0.56
N ARG A 203 -15.62 11.93 1.70
CA ARG A 203 -15.51 12.82 2.86
C ARG A 203 -14.72 14.07 2.51
N ASP A 204 -13.59 13.94 1.83
CA ASP A 204 -12.72 15.08 1.51
C ASP A 204 -13.44 16.03 0.53
N THR A 205 -14.15 15.51 -0.48
CA THR A 205 -15.02 16.32 -1.36
C THR A 205 -16.17 16.99 -0.59
N ALA A 206 -16.75 16.32 0.41
CA ALA A 206 -17.77 16.94 1.26
C ALA A 206 -17.21 18.08 2.11
N LEU A 207 -15.99 17.95 2.63
CA LEU A 207 -15.30 19.01 3.36
C LEU A 207 -15.00 20.22 2.46
N GLU A 208 -14.55 19.98 1.23
CA GLU A 208 -14.36 21.06 0.24
C GLU A 208 -15.68 21.81 -0.04
N ARG A 209 -16.80 21.08 -0.17
CA ARG A 209 -18.12 21.69 -0.34
C ARG A 209 -18.54 22.53 0.86
N VAL A 210 -18.28 22.06 2.09
CA VAL A 210 -18.55 22.83 3.30
C VAL A 210 -17.75 24.12 3.32
N GLN A 211 -16.44 24.06 3.04
CA GLN A 211 -15.59 25.25 2.97
C GLN A 211 -16.10 26.26 1.92
N MET A 212 -16.52 25.79 0.75
CA MET A 212 -17.11 26.66 -0.27
C MET A 212 -18.40 27.35 0.21
N LEU A 213 -19.25 26.63 0.94
CA LEU A 213 -20.46 27.22 1.52
C LEU A 213 -20.14 28.22 2.63
N GLU A 214 -19.12 27.96 3.45
CA GLU A 214 -18.64 28.94 4.45
C GLU A 214 -18.18 30.24 3.79
N GLN A 215 -17.42 30.14 2.69
CA GLN A 215 -17.01 31.32 1.92
C GLN A 215 -18.21 32.05 1.29
N GLN A 216 -19.21 31.31 0.82
CA GLN A 216 -20.44 31.91 0.29
C GLN A 216 -21.22 32.67 1.38
N ILE A 217 -21.32 32.11 2.59
CA ILE A 217 -21.97 32.77 3.73
C ILE A 217 -21.23 34.07 4.07
N LEU A 218 -19.90 34.05 4.09
CA LEU A 218 -19.10 35.25 4.33
C LEU A 218 -19.34 36.32 3.26
N ALA A 219 -19.32 35.95 1.98
CA ALA A 219 -19.61 36.89 0.89
C ALA A 219 -21.00 37.51 1.02
N TYR A 220 -22.04 36.70 1.27
CA TYR A 220 -23.40 37.21 1.44
C TYR A 220 -23.58 38.09 2.68
N LYS A 221 -22.84 37.80 3.75
CA LYS A 221 -22.81 38.66 4.92
C LYS A 221 -22.21 40.02 4.56
N ASP A 222 -21.10 40.04 3.83
CA ASP A 222 -20.43 41.28 3.42
C ASP A 222 -21.32 42.10 2.47
N ASP A 223 -21.97 41.44 1.50
CA ASP A 223 -22.95 42.05 0.60
C ASP A 223 -24.10 42.69 1.39
N PHE A 224 -24.67 41.97 2.37
CA PHE A 224 -25.76 42.50 3.20
C PHE A 224 -25.31 43.72 4.02
N THR A 225 -24.10 43.69 4.58
CA THR A 225 -23.57 44.84 5.34
C THR A 225 -23.31 46.05 4.44
N SER A 226 -22.85 45.82 3.21
CA SER A 226 -22.59 46.87 2.23
C SER A 226 -23.90 47.52 1.78
N GLU A 227 -24.90 46.71 1.41
CA GLU A 227 -26.24 47.17 1.04
C GLU A 227 -26.91 47.94 2.19
N ARG A 228 -26.74 47.48 3.43
CA ARG A 228 -27.22 48.22 4.60
C ARG A 228 -26.53 49.57 4.74
N ALA A 229 -25.20 49.64 4.57
CA ALA A 229 -24.47 50.89 4.63
C ALA A 229 -24.88 51.86 3.51
N ASP A 230 -25.15 51.34 2.30
CA ASP A 230 -25.71 52.13 1.19
C ASP A 230 -27.10 52.67 1.51
N ARG A 231 -27.95 51.83 2.11
CA ARG A 231 -29.28 52.26 2.55
C ARG A 231 -29.21 53.35 3.62
N GLU A 232 -28.31 53.23 4.60
CA GLU A 232 -28.11 54.26 5.63
C GLU A 232 -27.60 55.57 5.02
N ARG A 233 -26.66 55.51 4.06
CA ARG A 233 -26.23 56.70 3.28
C ARG A 233 -27.39 57.36 2.55
N ALA A 234 -28.23 56.57 1.86
CA ALA A 234 -29.38 57.07 1.14
C ALA A 234 -30.41 57.71 2.11
N GLN A 235 -30.62 57.13 3.29
CA GLN A 235 -31.48 57.69 4.33
C GLN A 235 -30.95 59.02 4.86
N SER A 236 -29.66 59.15 5.13
CA SER A 236 -29.05 60.43 5.53
C SER A 236 -29.24 61.50 4.46
N ARG A 237 -29.05 61.14 3.17
CA ARG A 237 -29.26 62.08 2.07
C ARG A 237 -30.71 62.53 1.94
N ILE A 238 -31.67 61.64 2.20
CA ILE A 238 -33.09 62.00 2.23
C ILE A 238 -33.36 63.01 3.35
N GLN A 239 -32.83 62.77 4.55
CA GLN A 239 -33.00 63.70 5.68
C GLN A 239 -32.41 65.08 5.38
N GLU A 240 -31.19 65.14 4.83
CA GLU A 240 -30.56 66.40 4.39
C GLU A 240 -31.46 67.15 3.38
N LEU A 241 -31.98 66.44 2.38
CA LEU A 241 -32.86 67.03 1.36
C LEU A 241 -34.20 67.49 1.96
N GLU A 242 -34.76 66.75 2.92
CA GLU A 242 -35.98 67.15 3.63
C GLU A 242 -35.76 68.42 4.46
N GLU A 243 -34.62 68.55 5.14
CA GLU A 243 -34.21 69.76 5.86
C GLU A 243 -34.01 70.96 4.92
N GLU A 244 -33.33 70.75 3.78
CA GLU A 244 -33.16 71.78 2.74
C GLU A 244 -34.53 72.25 2.20
N VAL A 245 -35.44 71.32 1.90
CA VAL A 245 -36.79 71.64 1.44
C VAL A 245 -37.59 72.37 2.51
N ALA A 246 -37.48 71.98 3.78
CA ALA A 246 -38.15 72.67 4.89
C ALA A 246 -37.64 74.10 5.06
N SER A 247 -36.32 74.31 4.98
CA SER A 247 -35.67 75.62 5.02
C SER A 247 -36.13 76.51 3.86
N LEU A 248 -36.12 75.98 2.63
CA LEU A 248 -36.59 76.70 1.44
C LEU A 248 -38.08 77.07 1.54
N ARG A 249 -38.92 76.17 2.06
CA ARG A 249 -40.35 76.46 2.32
C ARG A 249 -40.53 77.59 3.33
N GLN A 250 -39.75 77.60 4.41
CA GLN A 250 -39.79 78.66 5.42
C GLN A 250 -39.27 80.01 4.86
N GLN A 251 -38.26 79.98 3.99
CA GLN A 251 -37.77 81.17 3.32
C GLN A 251 -38.79 81.72 2.32
N ALA A 252 -39.46 80.85 1.56
CA ALA A 252 -40.53 81.22 0.65
C ALA A 252 -41.72 81.84 1.39
N SER A 253 -42.15 81.25 2.52
CA SER A 253 -43.24 81.82 3.33
C SER A 253 -42.88 83.20 3.89
N ARG A 254 -41.67 83.40 4.42
CA ARG A 254 -41.18 84.73 4.85
C ARG A 254 -41.13 85.75 3.72
N THR A 255 -40.72 85.33 2.53
CA THR A 255 -40.68 86.21 1.34
C THR A 255 -42.09 86.57 0.86
N GLN A 256 -43.05 85.66 1.04
CA GLN A 256 -44.46 85.86 0.71
C GLN A 256 -45.17 86.78 1.73
N ASP A 257 -44.85 86.66 3.02
CA ASP A 257 -45.36 87.57 4.08
C ASP A 257 -44.80 89.00 3.98
N HIS A 258 -43.60 89.18 3.41
CA HIS A 258 -43.03 90.51 3.14
C HIS A 258 -43.51 91.16 1.83
N ARG A 259 -44.31 90.46 1.02
CA ARG A 259 -44.85 90.98 -0.24
C ARG A 259 -46.32 91.32 -0.05
N GLU A 260 -46.61 92.59 0.24
CA GLU A 260 -47.98 93.11 0.16
C GLU A 260 -48.61 92.80 -1.23
N PRO A 261 -49.94 92.60 -1.32
CA PRO A 261 -50.64 92.37 -2.59
C PRO A 261 -50.70 93.69 -3.39
N GLY A 262 -49.61 94.00 -4.09
CA GLY A 262 -49.44 95.24 -4.84
C GLY A 262 -48.86 95.04 -6.23
N SER A 263 -49.76 94.78 -7.18
CA SER A 263 -49.77 95.40 -8.52
C SER A 263 -48.84 94.94 -9.67
N CYS A 264 -49.49 94.90 -10.85
CA CYS A 264 -49.03 95.02 -12.25
C CYS A 264 -48.51 93.75 -12.97
N ARG A 265 -49.32 93.14 -13.85
CA ARG A 265 -49.63 93.46 -15.28
C ARG A 265 -48.50 93.15 -16.29
N ILE A 266 -48.69 92.01 -16.97
CA ILE A 266 -48.49 91.69 -18.41
C ILE A 266 -47.41 92.46 -19.18
N HIS A 267 -46.47 91.73 -19.79
CA HIS A 267 -46.05 92.00 -21.18
C HIS A 267 -45.81 90.73 -22.00
N THR A 268 -46.69 90.54 -22.98
CA THR A 268 -46.50 89.78 -24.21
C THR A 268 -45.38 90.43 -25.03
N GLY A 269 -44.43 89.65 -25.55
CA GLY A 269 -43.37 90.16 -26.41
C GLY A 269 -42.55 89.06 -27.07
N ASN A 270 -43.00 88.61 -28.24
CA ASN A 270 -42.17 87.87 -29.21
C ASN A 270 -40.98 88.73 -29.65
N ARG A 271 -39.77 88.16 -29.71
CA ARG A 271 -38.86 88.33 -30.87
C ARG A 271 -37.69 87.33 -30.83
N THR A 272 -37.56 86.67 -31.98
CA THR A 272 -36.45 85.91 -32.53
C THR A 272 -35.07 86.58 -32.37
N SER A 273 -34.04 85.80 -32.04
CA SER A 273 -32.64 86.12 -32.35
C SER A 273 -31.83 84.87 -32.74
N LYS A 274 -31.58 84.83 -34.05
CA LYS A 274 -30.54 84.19 -34.88
C LYS A 274 -29.38 83.47 -34.17
N TYR A 275 -29.21 82.20 -34.57
CA TYR A 275 -28.03 81.61 -35.25
C TYR A 275 -26.65 82.25 -35.04
N LEU A 276 -25.70 81.45 -34.51
CA LEU A 276 -24.34 81.33 -35.07
C LEU A 276 -23.87 79.87 -34.93
N GLU A 277 -23.76 79.25 -36.10
CA GLU A 277 -23.04 78.05 -36.46
C GLU A 277 -21.55 78.38 -36.66
N THR A 278 -20.65 77.50 -36.23
CA THR A 278 -19.33 77.32 -36.87
C THR A 278 -18.82 75.90 -36.60
N ASP A 279 -18.94 75.04 -37.63
CA ASP A 279 -18.01 74.03 -38.18
C ASP A 279 -16.69 73.74 -37.43
N ALA A 280 -16.00 72.61 -37.61
CA ALA A 280 -16.18 71.27 -38.17
C ALA A 280 -14.76 70.64 -38.05
N LEU A 281 -14.64 69.31 -38.00
CA LEU A 281 -13.72 68.54 -38.85
C LEU A 281 -13.83 67.03 -38.57
N GLU A 282 -13.92 66.31 -39.68
CA GLU A 282 -14.08 64.87 -39.87
C GLU A 282 -12.78 64.06 -39.67
N LEU A 283 -12.96 62.73 -39.80
CA LEU A 283 -12.07 61.68 -40.37
C LEU A 283 -11.85 60.55 -39.35
N VAL A 284 -12.03 59.24 -39.60
CA VAL A 284 -12.22 58.39 -40.78
C VAL A 284 -12.66 57.00 -40.25
N ALA A 285 -13.58 56.32 -40.94
CA ALA A 285 -13.78 54.87 -40.82
C ALA A 285 -12.85 54.12 -41.79
N PRO A 286 -12.59 52.80 -41.63
CA PRO A 286 -13.38 51.91 -42.48
C PRO A 286 -13.66 50.51 -41.92
N SER A 287 -14.94 50.13 -42.05
CA SER A 287 -15.46 48.89 -42.67
C SER A 287 -14.61 47.61 -42.71
N GLY A 288 -15.17 46.55 -42.13
CA GLY A 288 -14.99 45.14 -42.56
C GLY A 288 -16.36 44.46 -42.70
N ARG A 289 -16.69 44.00 -43.91
CA ARG A 289 -17.98 43.39 -44.31
C ARG A 289 -17.98 41.86 -44.16
N ARG A 290 -19.18 41.34 -43.85
CA ARG A 290 -19.83 40.08 -44.35
C ARG A 290 -19.19 38.74 -43.93
N ALA A 291 -19.89 37.60 -43.84
CA ALA A 291 -21.24 37.16 -44.21
C ALA A 291 -21.69 36.05 -43.21
N GLY A 292 -22.97 35.92 -42.86
CA GLY A 292 -23.94 35.02 -43.54
C GLY A 292 -23.98 33.66 -42.80
N THR A 293 -25.10 33.06 -42.38
CA THR A 293 -26.39 32.84 -43.06
C THR A 293 -27.29 32.17 -42.00
N ARG A 294 -28.41 32.77 -41.58
CA ARG A 294 -29.82 32.48 -42.00
C ARG A 294 -30.40 31.19 -41.37
N SER A 295 -31.64 31.05 -40.91
CA SER A 295 -32.78 31.89 -40.46
C SER A 295 -33.93 30.90 -40.11
N GLN A 296 -34.99 31.43 -39.50
CA GLN A 296 -36.38 30.91 -39.41
C GLN A 296 -36.57 29.93 -38.23
N GLY A 297 -37.52 30.09 -37.31
CA GLY A 297 -38.79 30.82 -37.31
C GLY A 297 -39.90 29.85 -36.87
N LEU A 298 -40.93 30.36 -36.17
CA LEU A 298 -42.22 29.70 -35.84
C LEU A 298 -42.12 28.65 -34.69
N ASP A 299 -43.03 28.49 -33.73
CA ASP A 299 -44.35 29.05 -33.41
C ASP A 299 -44.66 28.72 -31.93
N SER A 300 -45.49 29.53 -31.26
CA SER A 300 -46.30 29.13 -30.09
C SER A 300 -47.72 28.81 -30.59
N PRO A 301 -48.46 27.83 -30.04
CA PRO A 301 -49.35 28.05 -28.88
C PRO A 301 -49.46 26.76 -27.99
N ALA A 302 -50.07 26.69 -26.80
CA ALA A 302 -51.32 27.25 -26.32
C ALA A 302 -51.44 27.16 -24.79
N GLU A 303 -52.41 27.92 -24.30
CA GLU A 303 -52.82 28.23 -22.94
C GLU A 303 -53.25 27.03 -22.08
N GLY A 304 -53.17 27.17 -20.75
CA GLY A 304 -53.60 26.11 -19.85
C GLY A 304 -53.71 26.44 -18.36
N ARG A 305 -54.21 27.63 -18.01
CA ARG A 305 -55.03 27.89 -16.81
C ARG A 305 -54.43 27.61 -15.43
N CYS A 306 -54.04 28.70 -14.76
CA CYS A 306 -54.08 28.78 -13.29
C CYS A 306 -55.53 28.77 -12.78
N PRO A 307 -55.80 28.04 -11.69
CA PRO A 307 -56.73 28.52 -10.68
C PRO A 307 -56.12 28.41 -9.27
N GLY A 308 -56.37 29.42 -8.45
CA GLY A 308 -56.23 29.30 -7.00
C GLY A 308 -55.03 30.01 -6.40
N ALA A 309 -55.02 31.34 -6.49
CA ALA A 309 -54.39 32.17 -5.48
C ALA A 309 -55.14 31.99 -4.14
N THR A 310 -54.83 30.93 -3.41
CA THR A 310 -54.94 30.93 -1.96
C THR A 310 -53.56 31.28 -1.45
N ARG A 311 -53.46 32.34 -0.64
CA ARG A 311 -52.28 32.77 0.11
C ARG A 311 -51.39 31.57 0.45
N ARG A 312 -50.35 31.31 -0.35
CA ARG A 312 -49.27 30.43 0.06
C ARG A 312 -48.45 31.31 0.99
N GLY A 313 -48.74 31.19 2.29
CA GLY A 313 -47.99 31.87 3.33
C GLY A 313 -46.51 31.63 3.07
N GLN A 314 -45.75 32.70 3.01
CA GLN A 314 -44.30 32.61 3.15
C GLN A 314 -44.09 32.13 4.58
N GLY A 315 -43.94 30.80 4.75
CA GLY A 315 -43.63 30.23 6.05
C GLY A 315 -44.49 29.05 6.50
N ASP A 316 -44.62 28.02 5.66
CA ASP A 316 -45.21 26.75 6.07
C ASP A 316 -44.14 25.64 5.99
N LEU A 317 -43.76 25.08 7.14
CA LEU A 317 -42.89 23.92 7.27
C LEU A 317 -43.69 22.63 6.96
N GLN A 318 -43.09 21.68 6.23
CA GLN A 318 -43.79 20.47 5.80
C GLN A 318 -43.13 19.19 6.34
N CYS A 319 -43.95 18.25 6.82
CA CYS A 319 -43.48 16.93 7.20
C CYS A 319 -43.04 16.14 5.95
N PRO A 320 -41.80 15.63 5.89
CA PRO A 320 -41.28 14.93 4.71
C PRO A 320 -41.91 13.55 4.46
N HIS A 321 -42.63 13.00 5.44
CA HIS A 321 -43.21 11.65 5.36
C HIS A 321 -44.68 11.65 4.91
N CYS A 322 -45.51 12.56 5.45
CA CYS A 322 -46.94 12.62 5.13
C CYS A 322 -47.37 13.92 4.44
N LEU A 323 -46.43 14.84 4.18
CA LEU A 323 -46.65 16.12 3.52
C LEU A 323 -47.64 17.07 4.24
N ARG A 324 -47.90 16.83 5.53
CA ARG A 324 -48.69 17.73 6.36
C ARG A 324 -47.95 19.07 6.57
N CYS A 325 -48.68 20.16 6.38
CA CYS A 325 -48.15 21.52 6.55
C CYS A 325 -48.35 22.03 7.98
N PHE A 326 -47.35 22.75 8.47
CA PHE A 326 -47.28 23.41 9.76
C PHE A 326 -46.85 24.85 9.51
N GLY A 327 -47.32 25.81 10.29
CA GLY A 327 -46.81 27.19 10.17
C GLY A 327 -45.37 27.31 10.67
N ASP A 328 -44.66 28.37 10.28
CA ASP A 328 -43.29 28.66 10.73
C ASP A 328 -43.15 28.75 12.26
N GLU A 329 -44.20 29.19 12.96
CA GLU A 329 -44.22 29.25 14.43
C GLU A 329 -44.47 27.87 15.09
N GLN A 330 -44.80 26.83 14.31
CA GLN A 330 -45.17 25.49 14.79
C GLN A 330 -44.03 24.46 14.63
N GLY A 331 -42.78 24.92 14.61
CA GLY A 331 -41.61 24.05 14.41
C GLY A 331 -41.51 22.90 15.43
N GLU A 332 -41.83 23.13 16.71
CA GLU A 332 -41.80 22.09 17.74
C GLU A 332 -42.88 21.01 17.53
N GLU A 333 -44.04 21.42 17.01
CA GLU A 333 -45.15 20.50 16.69
C GLU A 333 -44.83 19.66 15.46
N LEU A 334 -44.14 20.23 14.47
CA LEU A 334 -43.59 19.50 13.34
C LEU A 334 -42.59 18.43 13.79
N PHE A 335 -41.64 18.76 14.67
CA PHE A 335 -40.64 17.78 15.12
C PHE A 335 -41.27 16.62 15.90
N ARG A 336 -42.26 16.92 16.77
CA ARG A 336 -43.04 15.88 17.47
C ARG A 336 -43.80 15.00 16.48
N HIS A 337 -44.44 15.62 15.49
CA HIS A 337 -45.16 14.91 14.46
C HIS A 337 -44.24 14.05 13.57
N VAL A 338 -43.05 14.53 13.20
CA VAL A 338 -42.08 13.75 12.40
C VAL A 338 -41.61 12.52 13.17
N ALA A 339 -41.42 12.61 14.49
CA ALA A 339 -41.04 11.47 15.34
C ALA A 339 -42.15 10.41 15.48
N GLU A 340 -43.42 10.81 15.33
CA GLU A 340 -44.57 9.90 15.32
C GLU A 340 -44.88 9.38 13.92
N CYS A 341 -44.63 10.17 12.88
CA CYS A 341 -44.94 9.85 11.49
C CYS A 341 -43.92 8.90 10.83
N CYS A 342 -42.76 8.68 11.47
CA CYS A 342 -41.72 7.76 10.99
C CYS A 342 -41.76 6.36 11.66
N GLN A 343 -42.73 6.12 12.55
CA GLN A 343 -43.11 4.80 13.05
C GLN A 343 -44.20 4.19 12.17
#